data_AF-A0A2U2B5J8-F1
#
_entry.id   AF-A0A2U2B5J8-F1
#
_cell.length_a   1.000
_cell.length_b   1.000
_cell.length_c   1.000
_cell.angle_alpha   90.00
_cell.angle_beta   90.00
_cell.angle_gamma   90.00
#
_symmetry.space_group_name_H-M   'P 1'
#
loop_
_entity.id
_entity.type
_entity.pdbx_description
1 polymer ?
#
loop_
_entity_poly.entity_id
_entity_poly.type
_entity_poly.pdbx_seq_one_letter_code
_entity_poly.pdbx_strand_id
1 'polypeptide(L)' 'MQNLIQFVKQRRKQLGLTQQDLAERAGVGLRFVRDLEQGKETLRMDKVNEVLALFGHELAPVSSKELNDV' A
#
# COMPACT_ATOMS: atom_id res chain seq x y z
N MET A 1 -15.19 1.71 -2.22
CA MET A 1 -14.05 0.88 -1.72
C MET A 1 -12.85 1.78 -1.44
N GLN A 2 -11.97 1.44 -0.48
CA GLN A 2 -10.71 2.16 -0.34
C GLN A 2 -9.72 1.71 -1.42
N ASN A 3 -9.08 2.67 -2.08
CA ASN A 3 -7.98 2.36 -3.00
C ASN A 3 -6.70 1.97 -2.23
N LEU A 4 -5.73 1.39 -2.94
CA LEU A 4 -4.45 0.91 -2.40
C LEU A 4 -3.77 1.92 -1.45
N ILE A 5 -3.68 3.19 -1.86
CA ILE A 5 -2.99 4.23 -1.12
C ILE A 5 -3.68 4.50 0.21
N GLN A 6 -5.01 4.63 0.20
CA GLN A 6 -5.81 4.88 1.40
C GLN A 6 -5.73 3.69 2.35
N PHE A 7 -5.81 2.47 1.82
CA PHE A 7 -5.69 1.24 2.60
C PHE A 7 -4.35 1.17 3.33
N VAL A 8 -3.23 1.34 2.62
CA VAL A 8 -1.88 1.27 3.20
C VAL A 8 -1.68 2.36 4.27
N LYS A 9 -2.05 3.61 3.96
CA LYS A 9 -1.97 4.73 4.92
C LYS A 9 -2.78 4.47 6.17
N GLN A 10 -4.01 3.98 6.03
CA GLN A 10 -4.91 3.76 7.17
C GLN A 10 -4.37 2.63 8.05
N ARG A 11 -3.98 1.48 7.47
CA ARG A 11 -3.38 0.36 8.22
C ARG A 11 -2.13 0.78 8.96
N ARG A 12 -1.23 1.53 8.30
CA ARG A 12 -0.02 2.06 8.93
C ARG A 12 -0.35 2.92 10.16
N LYS A 13 -1.31 3.86 10.02
CA LYS A 13 -1.75 4.72 11.13
C LYS A 13 -2.44 3.95 12.26
N GLN A 14 -3.28 2.98 11.94
CA GLN A 14 -3.96 2.12 12.94
C GLN A 14 -2.97 1.35 13.80
N LEU A 15 -1.84 0.94 13.21
CA LEU A 15 -0.76 0.23 13.92
C LEU A 15 0.24 1.19 14.59
N GLY A 16 0.04 2.50 14.51
CA GLY A 16 0.94 3.49 15.10
C GLY A 16 2.32 3.56 14.45
N LEU A 17 2.47 3.06 13.22
CA LEU A 17 3.76 2.98 12.54
C LEU A 17 4.10 4.30 11.82
N THR A 18 5.36 4.70 11.90
CA THR A 18 5.92 5.72 11.01
C THR A 18 6.12 5.15 9.61
N GLN A 19 6.37 5.99 8.61
CA GLN A 19 6.72 5.53 7.26
C GLN A 19 8.02 4.72 7.25
N GLN A 20 8.95 5.05 8.14
CA GLN A 20 10.21 4.33 8.30
C GLN A 20 9.96 2.94 8.90
N ASP A 21 9.14 2.83 9.95
CA ASP A 21 8.80 1.52 10.53
C ASP A 21 8.11 0.61 9.52
N LEU A 22 7.22 1.16 8.69
CA LEU A 22 6.55 0.39 7.64
C LEU A 22 7.57 -0.10 6.60
N ALA A 23 8.49 0.76 6.19
CA ALA A 23 9.52 0.41 5.21
C ALA A 23 10.43 -0.72 5.72
N GLU A 24 10.92 -0.59 6.95
CA GLU A 24 11.79 -1.57 7.59
C GLU A 24 11.08 -2.91 7.77
N ARG A 25 9.83 -2.91 8.27
CA ARG A 25 9.06 -4.14 8.44
C ARG A 25 8.75 -4.83 7.11
N ALA A 26 8.48 -4.06 6.06
CA ALA A 26 8.15 -4.61 4.73
C ALA A 26 9.39 -5.04 3.94
N GLY A 27 10.60 -4.73 4.42
CA GLY A 27 11.84 -5.01 3.68
C GLY A 27 12.01 -4.12 2.43
N VAL A 28 11.40 -2.93 2.42
CA VAL A 28 11.46 -1.97 1.31
C VAL A 28 12.18 -0.69 1.72
N GLY A 29 12.68 0.06 0.73
CA GLY A 29 13.28 1.37 1.01
C GLY A 29 12.25 2.40 1.44
N LEU A 30 12.60 3.32 2.36
CA LEU A 30 11.73 4.41 2.81
C LEU A 30 11.15 5.25 1.66
N ARG A 31 11.95 5.49 0.61
CA ARG A 31 11.50 6.19 -0.59
C ARG A 31 10.33 5.49 -1.27
N PHE A 32 10.32 4.15 -1.28
CA PHE A 32 9.22 3.39 -1.85
C PHE A 32 7.92 3.61 -1.08
N VAL A 33 7.96 3.58 0.26
CA VAL A 33 6.77 3.86 1.09
C VAL A 33 6.26 5.28 0.86
N ARG A 34 7.14 6.27 0.73
CA ARG A 34 6.75 7.65 0.39
C ARG A 34 6.10 7.74 -0.98
N ASP A 35 6.74 7.18 -2.00
CA ASP A 35 6.24 7.15 -3.38
C ASP A 35 4.86 6.48 -3.44
N LEU A 36 4.70 5.34 -2.75
CA LEU A 36 3.43 4.61 -2.63
C LEU A 36 2.36 5.45 -1.96
N GLU A 37 2.66 6.02 -0.79
CA GLU A 37 1.70 6.84 -0.05
C GLU A 37 1.36 8.16 -0.75
N GLN A 38 2.28 8.75 -1.51
CA GLN A 38 2.04 9.98 -2.26
C GLN A 38 1.31 9.72 -3.59
N GLY A 39 1.15 8.46 -3.99
CA GLY A 39 0.43 8.10 -5.20
C GLY A 39 1.24 8.33 -6.47
N LYS A 40 2.53 8.01 -6.42
CA LYS A 40 3.38 8.00 -7.62
C LYS A 40 2.73 7.14 -8.71
N GLU A 41 2.72 7.66 -9.93
CA GLU A 41 2.08 7.01 -11.09
C GLU A 41 2.58 5.58 -11.35
N THR A 42 3.86 5.33 -11.07
CA THR A 42 4.50 4.04 -11.30
C THR A 42 5.16 3.50 -10.04
N LEU A 43 4.84 2.25 -9.72
CA LEU A 43 5.40 1.50 -8.59
C LEU A 43 5.72 0.08 -9.04
N ARG A 44 6.71 -0.52 -8.39
CA ARG A 44 7.09 -1.91 -8.60
C ARG A 44 6.09 -2.84 -7.91
N MET A 45 5.44 -3.72 -8.68
CA MET A 45 4.38 -4.60 -8.19
C MET A 45 4.85 -5.56 -7.08
N ASP A 46 6.06 -6.13 -7.24
CA ASP A 46 6.69 -6.97 -6.22
C ASP A 46 6.80 -6.26 -4.88
N LYS A 47 7.21 -4.98 -4.90
CA LYS A 47 7.35 -4.15 -3.70
C LYS A 47 6.01 -3.72 -3.10
N VAL A 48 4.98 -3.54 -3.92
CA VAL A 48 3.62 -3.30 -3.39
C VAL A 48 3.13 -4.53 -2.64
N ASN A 49 3.34 -5.73 -3.18
CA ASN A 49 2.95 -6.97 -2.51
C ASN A 49 3.76 -7.23 -1.23
N GLU A 50 5.05 -6.88 -1.17
CA GLU A 50 5.84 -6.93 0.08
C GLU A 50 5.20 -6.05 1.19
N VAL A 51 4.73 -4.85 0.85
CA VAL A 51 4.03 -3.98 1.81
C VAL A 51 2.66 -4.53 2.19
N LEU A 52 1.88 -5.04 1.22
CA LEU A 52 0.56 -5.60 1.48
C LEU A 52 0.60 -6.89 2.31
N ALA A 53 1.65 -7.70 2.15
CA ALA A 53 1.84 -8.94 2.89
C ALA A 53 1.90 -8.72 4.41
N LEU A 54 2.43 -7.56 4.86
CA LEU A 54 2.41 -7.18 6.28
C LEU A 54 1.01 -7.06 6.87
N PHE A 55 0.03 -6.78 6.01
CA PHE A 55 -1.38 -6.65 6.38
C PHE A 55 -2.18 -7.90 5.99
N GLY A 56 -1.54 -8.95 5.47
CA GLY A 56 -2.19 -10.16 4.96
C GLY A 56 -2.98 -9.92 3.66
N HIS A 57 -2.52 -9.02 2.80
CA HIS A 57 -3.17 -8.68 1.53
C HIS A 57 -2.19 -8.87 0.37
N GLU A 58 -2.73 -8.92 -0.85
CA GLU A 58 -1.97 -8.92 -2.10
C GLU A 58 -2.76 -8.18 -3.19
N LEU A 59 -2.08 -7.77 -4.25
CA LEU A 59 -2.73 -7.21 -5.43
C LEU A 59 -3.48 -8.30 -6.20
N ALA A 60 -4.75 -8.03 -6.51
CA ALA A 60 -5.59 -8.88 -7.32
C ALA A 60 -6.35 -8.03 -8.35
N PRO A 61 -6.69 -8.59 -9.53
CA PRO A 61 -7.60 -7.94 -10.45
C PRO A 61 -8.99 -7.83 -9.81
N VAL A 62 -9.61 -6.65 -9.96
CA VAL A 62 -10.99 -6.39 -9.54
C VAL A 62 -11.76 -5.79 -10.70
N SER A 63 -13.08 -5.98 -10.72
CA SER A 63 -13.95 -5.41 -11.76
C SER A 63 -13.92 -3.88 -11.67
N SER A 64 -13.61 -3.21 -12.77
CA SER A 64 -13.64 -1.74 -12.84
C SER A 64 -15.04 -1.17 -12.69
N LYS A 65 -16.10 -1.95 -12.98
CA LYS A 65 -17.48 -1.55 -12.75
C LYS A 65 -17.76 -1.44 -11.24
N GLU A 66 -17.33 -2.43 -10.47
CA GLU A 66 -17.50 -2.47 -9.02
C GLU A 66 -16.71 -1.38 -8.27
N LEU A 67 -15.64 -0.84 -8.89
CA LEU A 67 -14.86 0.25 -8.33
C LEU A 67 -15.50 1.64 -8.50
N ASN A 68 -16.31 1.83 -9.54
CA ASN A 68 -16.88 3.13 -9.92
C ASN A 68 -18.32 3.33 -9.42
N ASP A 69 -18.96 2.28 -8.90
CA ASP A 69 -20.34 2.31 -8.39
C ASP A 69 -20.43 2.66 -6.89
N VAL A 70 -19.38 3.28 -6.30
CA VAL A 70 -19.32 3.74 -4.89
C VAL A 70 -18.78 5.16 -4.76
#